data_AF-A0A1V8U0P1-F1
#
_entry.id   AF-A0A1V8U0P1-F1
#
_cell.length_a   1.000
_cell.length_b   1.000
_cell.length_c   1.000
_cell.angle_alpha   90.00
_cell.angle_beta   90.00
_cell.angle_gamma   90.00
#
_symmetry.space_group_name_H-M   'P 1'
#
loop_
_entity.id
_entity.type
_entity.pdbx_description
1 polymer ?
#
loop_
_entity_poly.entity_id
_entity_poly.type
_entity_poly.pdbx_seq_one_letter_code
_entity_poly.pdbx_strand_id
1 'polypeptide(L)'
;GGLVPGKDVLRYRFDKRMKCVDAIIPPEWGVTHATDLDSIWLWGACGDGLTADEKGMLNDWNEQFAAFVRGDDVQWGPSSPKQMRRLRADGKTDVWEDDRWEQGLEVWDLLNGDEEKSRL
;
A
#
# COMPACT_ATOMS: atom_id res chain seq x y z
N GLY A 1 13.03 21.32 7.28
CA GLY A 1 13.46 20.09 6.58
C GLY A 1 12.51 19.00 6.99
N GLY A 2 11.97 18.27 6.03
CA GLY A 2 11.03 17.17 6.27
C GLY A 2 10.46 16.71 4.95
N LEU A 3 10.23 15.40 4.82
CA LEU A 3 9.58 14.84 3.66
C LEU A 3 8.09 15.18 3.69
N VAL A 4 7.52 15.55 2.55
CA VAL A 4 6.12 15.94 2.39
C VAL A 4 5.28 14.72 1.98
N PRO A 5 4.24 14.33 2.76
CA PRO A 5 3.33 13.25 2.38
C PRO A 5 2.66 13.52 1.03
N GLY A 6 2.53 12.48 0.21
CA GLY A 6 1.94 12.58 -1.12
C GLY A 6 2.85 13.19 -2.19
N LYS A 7 4.03 13.68 -1.81
CA LYS A 7 5.06 14.18 -2.74
C LYS A 7 6.37 13.40 -2.58
N ASP A 8 6.97 13.47 -1.39
CA ASP A 8 8.26 12.84 -1.09
C ASP A 8 8.07 11.44 -0.47
N VAL A 9 6.92 11.19 0.16
CA VAL A 9 6.55 9.88 0.74
C VAL A 9 5.18 9.46 0.22
N LEU A 10 5.15 8.34 -0.50
CA LEU A 10 3.95 7.79 -1.14
C LEU A 10 3.50 6.52 -0.42
N ARG A 11 2.71 6.65 0.66
CA ARG A 11 2.19 5.50 1.41
C ARG A 11 1.03 4.83 0.67
N TYR A 12 0.97 3.51 0.71
CA TYR A 12 -0.14 2.76 0.12
C TYR A 12 -0.54 1.51 0.91
N ARG A 13 -1.71 0.97 0.59
CA ARG A 13 -2.23 -0.31 1.10
C ARG A 13 -3.09 -1.01 0.06
N PHE A 14 -2.96 -2.32 -0.01
CA PHE A 14 -3.81 -3.15 -0.86
C PHE A 14 -4.67 -4.06 0.00
N ASP A 15 -5.99 -3.87 -0.08
CA ASP A 15 -7.00 -4.78 0.47
C ASP A 15 -7.61 -5.66 -0.64
N LYS A 16 -7.29 -5.38 -1.91
CA LYS A 16 -7.69 -6.19 -3.05
C LYS A 16 -6.74 -7.36 -3.26
N ARG A 17 -7.29 -8.57 -3.25
CA ARG A 17 -6.63 -9.78 -3.73
C ARG A 17 -6.96 -9.99 -5.21
N MET A 18 -5.93 -10.11 -6.05
CA MET A 18 -6.09 -10.40 -7.48
C MET A 18 -6.33 -11.88 -7.73
N LYS A 19 -7.04 -12.20 -8.81
CA LYS A 19 -7.45 -13.58 -9.10
C LYS A 19 -6.27 -14.52 -9.34
N CYS A 20 -5.19 -14.06 -9.97
CA CYS A 20 -4.04 -14.94 -10.26
C CYS A 20 -3.33 -15.45 -9.00
N VAL A 21 -3.49 -14.79 -7.86
CA VAL A 21 -2.89 -15.19 -6.58
C VAL A 21 -3.46 -16.53 -6.10
N ASP A 22 -4.67 -16.88 -6.53
CA ASP A 22 -5.31 -18.17 -6.19
C ASP A 22 -4.54 -19.39 -6.71
N ALA A 23 -3.64 -19.20 -7.69
CA ALA A 23 -2.77 -20.26 -8.18
C ALA A 23 -1.61 -20.60 -7.21
N ILE A 24 -1.28 -19.70 -6.28
CA ILE A 24 -0.08 -19.79 -5.43
C ILE A 24 -0.37 -19.73 -3.93
N ILE A 25 -1.48 -19.12 -3.51
CA ILE A 25 -1.87 -18.96 -2.10
C ILE A 25 -3.36 -19.30 -1.95
N PRO A 26 -3.79 -20.00 -0.89
CA PRO A 26 -5.20 -20.28 -0.65
C PRO A 26 -6.07 -19.00 -0.51
N PRO A 27 -7.23 -18.90 -1.19
CA PRO A 27 -8.07 -17.70 -1.14
C PRO A 27 -8.52 -17.28 0.27
N GLU A 28 -8.72 -18.26 1.17
CA GLU A 28 -9.16 -18.05 2.54
C GLU A 28 -8.15 -17.27 3.40
N TRP A 29 -6.89 -17.14 2.96
CA TRP A 29 -5.88 -16.34 3.65
C TRP A 29 -5.98 -14.84 3.32
N GLY A 30 -6.80 -14.45 2.34
CA GLY A 30 -6.97 -13.06 1.95
C GLY A 30 -5.71 -12.46 1.31
N VAL A 31 -5.44 -11.18 1.55
CA VAL A 31 -4.22 -10.51 1.07
C VAL A 31 -3.07 -10.82 2.01
N THR A 32 -2.02 -11.47 1.50
CA THR A 32 -0.85 -11.86 2.28
C THR A 32 0.41 -11.16 1.77
N HIS A 33 1.47 -11.18 2.57
CA HIS A 33 2.76 -10.58 2.21
C HIS A 33 3.25 -11.06 0.83
N ALA A 34 3.83 -10.14 0.06
CA ALA A 34 4.37 -10.32 -1.29
C ALA A 34 3.36 -10.63 -2.41
N THR A 35 2.07 -10.82 -2.11
CA THR A 35 1.07 -11.09 -3.16
C THR A 35 0.86 -9.92 -4.10
N ASP A 36 1.14 -8.69 -3.66
CA ASP A 36 1.08 -7.47 -4.46
C ASP A 36 2.24 -7.36 -5.46
N LEU A 37 3.41 -7.93 -5.15
CA LEU A 37 4.56 -7.92 -6.06
C LEU A 37 4.21 -8.64 -7.36
N ASP A 38 3.82 -9.92 -7.28
CA ASP A 38 3.57 -10.73 -8.47
C ASP A 38 2.26 -10.34 -9.17
N SER A 39 1.23 -9.96 -8.43
CA SER A 39 -0.09 -9.70 -9.02
C SER A 39 -0.30 -8.26 -9.48
N ILE A 40 0.26 -7.26 -8.78
CA ILE A 40 0.02 -5.84 -9.06
C ILE A 40 1.25 -5.22 -9.73
N TRP A 41 2.39 -5.19 -9.04
CA TRP A 41 3.58 -4.46 -9.50
C TRP A 41 4.27 -5.11 -10.69
N LEU A 42 4.28 -6.45 -10.75
CA LEU A 42 4.79 -7.23 -11.87
C LEU A 42 3.67 -7.66 -12.83
N TRP A 43 2.52 -6.97 -12.79
CA TRP A 43 1.45 -7.06 -13.78
C TRP A 43 0.87 -8.46 -14.01
N GLY A 44 0.69 -9.24 -12.94
CA GLY A 44 0.17 -10.60 -13.02
C GLY A 44 1.22 -11.62 -13.47
N ALA A 45 2.42 -11.55 -12.89
CA ALA A 45 3.45 -12.58 -13.02
C ALA A 45 3.05 -13.91 -12.34
N CYS A 46 1.93 -13.95 -11.61
CA CYS A 46 1.33 -15.17 -11.08
C CYS A 46 0.27 -15.81 -11.99
N GLY A 47 0.09 -17.13 -11.87
CA GLY A 47 -1.03 -17.87 -12.45
C GLY A 47 -1.26 -17.56 -13.94
N ASP A 48 -2.51 -17.31 -14.31
CA ASP A 48 -2.92 -16.89 -15.66
C ASP A 48 -2.81 -15.37 -15.88
N GLY A 49 -2.23 -14.65 -14.92
CA GLY A 49 -2.09 -13.20 -14.91
C GLY A 49 -3.37 -12.43 -14.58
N LEU A 50 -3.30 -11.10 -14.74
CA LEU A 50 -4.40 -10.19 -14.45
C LEU A 50 -5.54 -10.30 -15.47
N THR A 51 -6.77 -10.27 -14.98
CA THR A 51 -7.99 -10.13 -15.80
C THR A 51 -8.07 -8.74 -16.45
N ALA A 52 -8.94 -8.60 -17.46
CA ALA A 52 -9.15 -7.29 -18.11
C ALA A 52 -9.67 -6.22 -17.13
N ASP A 53 -10.58 -6.60 -16.23
CA ASP A 53 -11.14 -5.70 -15.22
C ASP A 53 -10.08 -5.27 -14.19
N GLU A 54 -9.22 -6.19 -13.75
CA GLU A 54 -8.11 -5.87 -12.83
C GLU A 54 -7.07 -4.97 -13.50
N LYS A 55 -6.77 -5.17 -14.79
CA LYS A 55 -5.90 -4.25 -15.56
C LYS A 55 -6.50 -2.85 -15.63
N GLY A 56 -7.81 -2.74 -15.90
CA GLY A 56 -8.51 -1.46 -15.91
C GLY A 56 -8.47 -0.76 -14.55
N MET A 57 -8.68 -1.52 -13.48
CA MET A 57 -8.60 -1.05 -12.09
C MET A 57 -7.20 -0.52 -11.72
N LEU A 58 -6.16 -1.21 -12.17
CA LEU A 58 -4.76 -0.88 -11.87
C LEU A 58 -4.16 0.18 -12.80
N ASN A 59 -4.90 0.63 -13.83
CA ASN A 59 -4.34 1.56 -14.81
C ASN A 59 -3.79 2.84 -14.17
N ASP A 60 -4.60 3.53 -13.36
CA ASP A 60 -4.16 4.75 -12.66
C ASP A 60 -3.00 4.46 -11.68
N TRP A 61 -3.03 3.32 -10.97
CA TRP A 61 -1.93 2.93 -10.08
C TRP A 61 -0.61 2.79 -10.83
N ASN A 62 -0.63 2.16 -11.99
CA ASN A 62 0.56 1.96 -12.81
C ASN A 62 1.01 3.25 -13.49
N GLU A 63 0.09 4.11 -13.92
CA GLU A 63 0.42 5.44 -14.45
C GLU A 63 1.14 6.28 -13.40
N GLN A 64 0.63 6.32 -12.17
CA GLN A 64 1.26 7.03 -11.05
C GLN A 64 2.62 6.43 -10.67
N PHE A 65 2.76 5.10 -10.66
CA PHE A 65 4.04 4.45 -10.39
C PHE A 65 5.07 4.73 -11.50
N ALA A 66 4.63 4.72 -12.77
CA ALA A 66 5.50 5.06 -13.88
C ALA A 66 5.94 6.54 -13.83
N ALA A 67 5.05 7.45 -13.42
CA ALA A 67 5.39 8.85 -13.17
C ALA A 67 6.46 8.98 -12.06
N PHE A 68 6.27 8.28 -10.93
CA PHE A 68 7.25 8.24 -9.85
C PHE A 68 8.63 7.77 -10.32
N VAL A 69 8.69 6.68 -11.09
CA VAL A 69 9.96 6.14 -11.61
C VAL A 69 10.68 7.11 -12.57
N ARG A 70 9.91 7.90 -13.34
CA ARG A 70 10.49 8.94 -14.22
C ARG A 70 10.90 10.20 -13.48
N GLY A 71 10.51 10.37 -12.22
CA GLY A 71 10.68 11.61 -11.48
C GLY A 71 9.69 12.70 -11.86
N ASP A 72 8.56 12.33 -12.47
CA ASP A 72 7.46 13.23 -12.80
C ASP A 72 6.59 13.51 -11.55
N ASP A 73 5.71 14.50 -11.65
CA ASP A 73 4.71 14.78 -10.60
C ASP A 73 3.69 13.63 -10.49
N VAL A 74 3.50 13.14 -9.26
CA VAL A 74 2.59 12.03 -8.94
C VAL A 74 1.32 12.55 -8.28
N GLN A 75 0.16 12.13 -8.77
CA GLN A 75 -1.14 12.42 -8.17
C GLN A 75 -1.55 11.29 -7.22
N TRP A 76 -0.90 11.23 -6.05
CA TRP A 76 -1.05 10.08 -5.15
C TRP A 76 -2.29 10.17 -4.25
N GLY A 77 -2.64 11.37 -3.76
CA GLY A 77 -3.84 11.63 -2.94
C GLY A 77 -3.57 11.97 -1.47
N PRO A 78 -2.79 11.17 -0.70
CA PRO A 78 -2.50 11.43 0.71
C PRO A 78 -1.89 12.82 0.95
N SER A 79 -2.33 13.48 2.02
CA SER A 79 -1.88 14.83 2.41
C SER A 79 -1.33 14.90 3.85
N SER A 80 -1.46 13.80 4.60
CA SER A 80 -0.95 13.68 5.96
C SER A 80 -0.10 12.41 6.10
N PRO A 81 0.80 12.33 7.09
CA PRO A 81 1.60 11.12 7.33
C PRO A 81 0.75 9.89 7.67
N LYS A 82 -0.45 10.10 8.24
CA LYS A 82 -1.38 9.04 8.62
C LYS A 82 -2.20 8.52 7.45
N GLN A 83 -2.18 9.21 6.31
CA GLN A 83 -2.96 8.81 5.14
C GLN A 83 -2.16 7.88 4.22
N MET A 84 -2.89 7.00 3.56
CA MET A 84 -2.37 6.12 2.53
C MET A 84 -3.35 6.02 1.37
N ARG A 85 -2.84 5.87 0.15
CA ARG A 85 -3.64 5.49 -1.00
C ARG A 85 -4.00 4.02 -0.87
N ARG A 86 -5.27 3.66 -1.00
CA ARG A 86 -5.72 2.29 -0.75
C ARG A 86 -6.52 1.72 -1.92
N LEU A 87 -6.18 0.51 -2.35
CA LEU A 87 -7.01 -0.28 -3.24
C LEU A 87 -7.91 -1.19 -2.39
N ARG A 88 -9.20 -0.89 -2.37
CA ARG A 88 -10.18 -1.60 -1.56
C ARG A 88 -10.49 -2.97 -2.15
N ALA A 89 -11.04 -3.87 -1.32
CA ALA A 89 -11.46 -5.21 -1.76
C ALA A 89 -12.51 -5.20 -2.91
N ASP A 90 -13.33 -4.14 -3.01
CA ASP A 90 -14.30 -3.93 -4.10
C ASP A 90 -13.66 -3.39 -5.39
N GLY A 91 -12.35 -3.13 -5.38
CA GLY A 91 -11.61 -2.62 -6.53
C GLY A 91 -11.61 -1.10 -6.68
N LYS A 92 -12.20 -0.36 -5.75
CA LYS A 92 -12.14 1.11 -5.77
C LYS A 92 -10.88 1.61 -5.06
N THR A 93 -10.37 2.74 -5.53
CA THR A 93 -9.25 3.43 -4.90
C THR A 93 -9.75 4.59 -4.05
N ASP A 94 -9.22 4.72 -2.83
CA ASP A 94 -9.51 5.84 -1.93
C ASP A 94 -8.25 6.30 -1.17
N VAL A 95 -8.40 7.40 -0.41
CA VAL A 95 -7.42 7.79 0.61
C VAL A 95 -7.95 7.31 1.95
N TRP A 96 -7.15 6.51 2.65
CA TRP A 96 -7.49 5.89 3.93
C TRP A 96 -6.65 6.50 5.05
N GLU A 97 -7.30 6.83 6.17
CA GLU A 97 -6.62 7.20 7.41
C GLU A 97 -6.19 5.92 8.14
N ASP A 98 -4.89 5.79 8.42
CA ASP A 98 -4.30 4.62 9.09
C ASP A 98 -4.82 4.46 10.52
N ASP A 99 -5.76 3.53 10.68
CA ASP A 99 -6.40 3.18 11.93
C ASP A 99 -5.46 2.48 12.93
N ARG A 100 -4.27 2.06 12.47
CA ARG A 100 -3.25 1.42 13.31
C ARG A 100 -2.08 2.33 13.64
N TRP A 101 -2.10 3.57 13.16
CA TRP A 101 -0.99 4.51 13.32
C TRP A 101 -0.60 4.71 14.79
N GLU A 102 -1.55 5.07 15.64
CA GLU A 102 -1.29 5.37 17.05
C GLU A 102 -0.79 4.15 17.82
N GLN A 103 -1.43 3.00 17.61
CA GLN A 103 -1.00 1.74 18.23
C GLN A 103 0.41 1.34 17.77
N GLY A 104 0.73 1.54 16.49
CA GLY A 104 2.06 1.29 15.95
C GLY A 104 3.13 2.16 16.61
N LEU A 105 2.83 3.45 16.83
CA LEU A 105 3.72 4.37 17.53
C LEU A 105 3.89 3.98 19.01
N GLU A 106 2.83 3.57 19.69
CA GLU A 106 2.90 3.10 21.09
C GLU A 106 3.84 1.89 21.22
N VAL A 107 3.71 0.89 20.34
CA VAL A 107 4.60 -0.27 20.34
C VAL A 107 6.03 0.13 20.01
N TRP A 108 6.22 1.04 19.05
CA TRP A 108 7.55 1.54 18.71
C TRP A 108 8.23 2.22 19.90
N ASP A 109 7.49 3.09 20.60
CA ASP A 109 8.00 3.82 21.77
C ASP A 109 8.27 2.87 22.94
N LEU A 110 7.49 1.80 23.14
CA LEU A 110 7.79 0.78 24.16
C LEU A 110 9.09 0.02 23.88
N LEU A 111 9.40 -0.24 22.61
CA LEU A 111 10.57 -1.02 22.22
C LEU A 111 11.85 -0.18 22.07
N ASN A 112 11.71 1.13 21.78
CA ASN A 112 12.83 2.03 21.47
C ASN A 112 12.92 3.24 22.40
N GLY A 113 11.97 3.42 23.33
CA GLY A 113 11.96 4.54 24.25
C GLY A 113 13.03 4.41 25.32
N ASP A 114 13.80 5.47 25.51
CA ASP A 114 14.84 5.60 26.55
C ASP A 114 14.30 5.30 27.96
N GLU A 115 15.08 4.55 28.76
CA GLU A 115 14.82 4.25 30.19
C GLU A 115 14.57 5.51 31.06
N GLU A 116 14.88 6.71 30.56
CA GLU A 116 14.77 7.97 31.30
C GLU A 116 13.33 8.43 31.56
N LYS A 117 12.36 8.05 30.74
CA LYS A 117 10.93 8.37 30.98
C LYS A 117 10.28 7.49 32.04
N SER A 118 10.96 6.43 32.50
CA SER A 118 10.46 5.50 33.53
C SER A 118 10.83 5.90 34.97
N ARG A 119 11.56 7.00 35.18
CA ARG A 119 12.09 7.41 36.50
C ARG A 119 11.54 8.73 37.06
N LEU A 120 10.38 9.19 36.59
CA LEU A 120 9.67 10.34 37.19
C LEU A 120 8.30 9.93 37.72
#